data_AF-A0A9D8UVE0-F1
#
_entry.id   AF-A0A9D8UVE0-F1
#
_cell.length_a   1.000
_cell.length_b   1.000
_cell.length_c   1.000
_cell.angle_alpha   90.00
_cell.angle_beta   90.00
_cell.angle_gamma   90.00
#
_symmetry.space_group_name_H-M   'P 1'
#
loop_
_entity.id
_entity.type
_entity.pdbx_description
1 polymer ?
#
loop_
_entity_poly.entity_id
_entity_poly.type
_entity_poly.pdbx_seq_one_letter_code
_entity_poly.pdbx_strand_id
1 'polypeptide(L)' 'MSYKPKLYTDLAPDLLVSDAEEVLAFCSTVFNAERLRVIPGGDGRIVHAECRVGDTVLMMGEADGPPAMLHVYLDDP' A
#
# COMPACT_ATOMS: atom_id res chain seq x y z
N MET A 1 -8.48 -21.40 -6.30
CA MET A 1 -7.43 -20.35 -6.32
C MET A 1 -7.61 -19.50 -5.07
N SER A 2 -6.60 -18.80 -4.58
CA SER A 2 -6.80 -17.86 -3.46
C SER A 2 -7.44 -16.60 -4.02
N TYR A 3 -8.57 -16.13 -3.45
CA TYR A 3 -9.26 -14.89 -3.87
C TYR A 3 -8.46 -13.61 -3.57
N LYS A 4 -7.36 -13.75 -2.82
CA LYS A 4 -6.41 -12.67 -2.52
C LYS A 4 -4.96 -13.14 -2.62
N PRO A 5 -4.00 -12.21 -2.79
CA PRO A 5 -2.59 -12.55 -2.77
C PRO A 5 -2.15 -13.15 -1.43
N LYS A 6 -1.10 -13.97 -1.45
CA LYS A 6 -0.54 -14.54 -0.21
C LYS A 6 -0.02 -13.41 0.68
N LEU A 7 -0.28 -13.53 1.99
CA LEU A 7 0.12 -12.58 3.03
C LEU A 7 -0.64 -11.24 3.03
N TYR A 8 -1.75 -11.13 2.29
CA TYR A 8 -2.65 -9.99 2.37
C TYR A 8 -3.81 -10.31 3.32
N THR A 9 -4.19 -9.32 4.14
CA THR A 9 -5.44 -9.32 4.90
C THR A 9 -6.62 -9.09 3.97
N ASP A 10 -7.84 -9.40 4.41
CA ASP A 10 -9.05 -9.17 3.59
C ASP A 10 -9.36 -7.68 3.44
N LEU A 11 -8.91 -6.87 4.39
CA LEU A 11 -9.03 -5.42 4.37
C LEU A 11 -7.63 -4.84 4.56
N ALA A 12 -7.23 -4.01 3.60
CA ALA A 12 -5.97 -3.29 3.61
C ALA A 12 -6.26 -1.78 3.53
N PRO A 13 -5.63 -0.94 4.37
CA PRO A 13 -5.68 0.50 4.20
C PRO A 13 -4.94 0.91 2.91
N ASP A 14 -5.46 1.92 2.24
CA ASP A 14 -4.84 2.52 1.05
C ASP A 14 -4.78 4.05 1.22
N LEU A 15 -3.58 4.62 1.25
CA LEU A 15 -3.36 6.02 1.56
C LEU A 15 -3.05 6.84 0.31
N LEU A 16 -3.69 8.00 0.18
CA LEU A 16 -3.24 9.03 -0.76
C LEU A 16 -2.28 9.97 -0.04
N VAL A 17 -1.04 10.01 -0.52
CA VAL A 17 0.07 10.71 0.14
C VAL A 17 0.76 11.64 -0.85
N SER A 18 1.47 12.66 -0.36
CA SER A 18 2.17 13.60 -1.24
C SER A 18 3.49 13.03 -1.78
N ASP A 19 4.14 12.18 -1.00
CA ASP A 19 5.40 11.49 -1.32
C ASP A 19 5.32 10.07 -0.74
N ALA A 20 5.18 9.07 -1.61
CA ALA A 20 5.08 7.68 -1.15
C ALA A 20 6.44 7.12 -0.72
N GLU A 21 7.55 7.65 -1.24
CA GLU A 21 8.89 7.21 -0.85
C GLU A 21 9.20 7.61 0.59
N GLU A 22 8.85 8.84 0.98
CA GLU A 22 9.01 9.33 2.35
C GLU A 22 8.22 8.48 3.35
N VAL A 23 6.97 8.13 3.00
CA VAL A 23 6.11 7.29 3.85
C VAL A 23 6.67 5.87 3.97
N LEU A 24 7.14 5.26 2.87
CA LEU A 24 7.79 3.94 2.90
C LEU A 24 9.05 3.94 3.76
N ALA A 25 9.87 4.99 3.68
CA ALA A 25 11.07 5.15 4.48
C ALA A 25 10.75 5.30 5.98
N PHE A 26 9.73 6.08 6.31
CA PHE A 26 9.21 6.21 7.67
C PHE A 26 8.73 4.86 8.22
N CYS A 27 7.87 4.15 7.48
CA CYS A 27 7.35 2.86 7.89
C CYS A 27 8.47 1.82 8.10
N SER A 28 9.46 1.79 7.20
CA SER A 28 10.62 0.90 7.32
C SER A 28 11.44 1.22 8.58
N THR A 29 11.65 2.51 8.88
CA THR A 29 12.48 2.95 10.03
C THR A 29 11.78 2.78 11.37
N VAL A 30 10.51 3.18 11.45
CA VAL A 30 9.78 3.28 12.73
C VAL A 30 9.05 1.98 13.07
N PHE A 31 8.52 1.28 12.06
CA PHE A 31 7.72 0.08 12.26
C PHE A 31 8.44 -1.20 11.82
N ASN A 32 9.69 -1.11 11.35
CA ASN A 32 10.40 -2.22 10.75
C ASN A 32 9.58 -2.87 9.60
N ALA A 33 8.91 -2.02 8.82
CA ALA A 33 8.06 -2.47 7.72
C ALA A 33 8.90 -3.08 6.60
N GLU A 34 8.38 -4.15 5.98
CA GLU A 34 8.97 -4.71 4.77
C GLU A 34 8.44 -3.95 3.56
N ARG A 35 9.33 -3.37 2.76
CA ARG A 35 8.97 -2.77 1.49
C ARG A 35 8.58 -3.86 0.49
N LEU A 36 7.42 -3.69 -0.16
CA LEU A 36 6.88 -4.64 -1.13
C LEU A 36 6.93 -4.04 -2.54
N ARG A 37 5.79 -3.97 -3.22
CA ARG A 37 5.69 -3.52 -4.60
C ARG A 37 5.71 -2.00 -4.67
N VAL A 38 6.42 -1.47 -5.67
CA VAL A 38 6.44 -0.04 -6.01
C VAL A 38 6.29 0.07 -7.52
N ILE A 39 5.39 0.93 -7.96
CA ILE A 39 5.09 1.17 -9.37
C ILE A 39 5.27 2.67 -9.62
N PRO A 40 6.36 3.06 -10.32
CA PRO A 40 6.53 4.43 -10.74
C PRO A 40 5.56 4.76 -11.89
N GLY A 41 5.05 5.98 -11.89
CA GLY A 41 4.30 6.61 -12.98
C GLY A 41 5.22 7.21 -14.03
N GLY A 42 4.64 7.57 -15.18
CA GLY A 42 5.38 8.15 -16.31
C GLY A 42 5.88 9.59 -16.07
N ASP A 43 5.35 10.26 -15.06
CA ASP A 43 5.70 11.62 -14.63
C ASP A 43 6.68 11.65 -13.44
N GLY A 44 7.14 10.47 -13.00
CA GLY A 44 8.05 10.33 -11.86
C GLY A 44 7.36 10.21 -10.50
N ARG A 45 6.03 10.35 -10.44
CA ARG A 45 5.25 10.11 -9.21
C ARG A 45 5.04 8.63 -8.98
N ILE A 46 4.89 8.20 -7.73
CA ILE A 46 4.57 6.81 -7.42
C ILE A 46 3.05 6.60 -7.53
N VAL A 47 2.62 5.84 -8.53
CA VAL A 47 1.17 5.58 -8.75
C VAL A 47 0.63 4.49 -7.82
N HIS A 48 1.50 3.60 -7.32
CA HIS A 48 1.15 2.57 -6.35
C HIS A 48 2.39 2.09 -5.61
N ALA A 49 2.29 1.95 -4.30
CA ALA A 49 3.33 1.47 -3.41
C ALA A 49 2.73 0.66 -2.26
N GLU A 50 3.53 -0.26 -1.71
CA GLU A 50 3.13 -1.14 -0.63
C GLU A 50 4.26 -1.33 0.37
N CYS A 51 3.92 -1.38 1.66
CA CYS A 51 4.77 -1.95 2.69
C CYS A 51 3.95 -2.85 3.61
N ARG A 52 4.62 -3.80 4.26
CA ARG A 52 4.00 -4.70 5.23
C ARG A 52 4.43 -4.35 6.64
N VAL A 53 3.46 -4.04 7.49
CA VAL A 53 3.65 -3.79 8.92
C VAL A 53 3.03 -4.96 9.67
N GLY A 54 3.86 -5.79 10.31
CA GLY A 54 3.38 -7.02 10.94
C GLY A 54 2.78 -7.99 9.94
N ASP A 55 1.46 -8.17 9.99
CA ASP A 55 0.67 -9.06 9.13
C ASP A 55 -0.11 -8.33 8.03
N THR A 56 -0.11 -7.00 8.04
CA THR A 56 -0.99 -6.18 7.19
C THR A 56 -0.19 -5.45 6.12
N VAL A 57 -0.69 -5.46 4.89
CA VAL A 57 -0.17 -4.64 3.79
C VAL A 57 -0.83 -3.26 3.85
N LEU A 58 -0.01 -2.23 3.97
CA LEU A 58 -0.40 -0.84 3.79
C LEU A 58 -0.12 -0.45 2.33
N MET A 59 -1.17 -0.08 1.61
CA MET A 59 -1.09 0.44 0.26
C MET A 59 -1.02 1.97 0.27
N MET A 60 -0.40 2.56 -0.75
CA MET A 60 -0.38 4.00 -0.93
C MET A 60 -0.14 4.41 -2.38
N GLY A 61 -0.55 5.62 -2.74
CA GLY A 61 -0.24 6.24 -4.03
C GLY A 61 -0.19 7.76 -3.93
N GLU A 62 0.48 8.40 -4.90
CA GLU A 62 0.57 9.85 -4.97
C GLU A 62 -0.56 10.43 -5.82
N ALA A 63 -1.60 10.94 -5.17
CA ALA A 63 -2.71 11.60 -5.82
C ALA A 63 -3.43 12.58 -4.88
N ASP A 64 -4.19 13.50 -5.46
CA ASP A 64 -5.12 14.36 -4.72
C ASP A 64 -6.43 13.60 -4.46
N GLY A 65 -6.94 13.63 -3.22
CA GLY A 65 -8.19 12.97 -2.88
C GLY A 65 -8.37 12.76 -1.37
N PRO A 66 -9.33 11.90 -0.98
CA PRO A 66 -9.46 11.47 0.41
C PRO A 66 -8.15 10.81 0.89
N PRO A 67 -7.61 11.21 2.05
CA PRO A 67 -6.27 10.78 2.48
C PRO A 67 -6.19 9.29 2.83
N ALA A 68 -7.32 8.64 3.09
CA ALA A 68 -7.39 7.24 3.44
C ALA A 68 -8.60 6.58 2.78
N MET A 69 -8.35 5.41 2.22
CA MET A 69 -9.28 4.52 1.56
C MET A 69 -9.07 3.09 2.07
N LEU A 70 -9.93 2.18 1.62
CA LEU A 70 -9.86 0.76 1.96
C LEU A 70 -9.87 -0.06 0.68
N HIS A 71 -8.96 -1.04 0.62
CA HIS A 71 -8.99 -2.11 -0.35
C HIS A 71 -9.56 -3.36 0.33
N VAL A 72 -10.64 -3.92 -0.22
CA VAL A 72 -11.28 -5.13 0.33
C VAL A 72 -11.21 -6.25 -0.70
N TYR A 73 -10.59 -7.36 -0.33
CA TYR A 73 -10.61 -8.59 -1.12
C TYR A 73 -11.85 -9.40 -0.74
N LEU A 74 -12.62 -9.79 -1.74
CA LEU A 74 -13.81 -10.63 -1.59
C LEU A 74 -13.61 -11.92 -2.39
N ASP A 75 -14.08 -13.03 -1.83
CA ASP A 75 -14.23 -14.25 -2.61
C ASP A 75 -15.39 -14.09 -3.59
N ASP A 76 -15.26 -14.70 -4.76
CA ASP A 76 -16.39 -14.76 -5.69
C ASP A 76 -17.47 -15.67 -5.07
N PRO A 77 -18.76 -15.29 -5.14
CA PRO A 77 -19.85 -16.05 -4.55
C PRO A 77 -20.10 -17.42 -5.21
#